data_AF-A0A3P7I748-F1
#
_entry.id   AF-A0A3P7I748-F1
#
_cell.length_a   1.000
_cell.length_b   1.000
_cell.length_c   1.000
_cell.angle_alpha   90.00
_cell.angle_beta   90.00
_cell.angle_gamma   90.00
#
_symmetry.space_group_name_H-M   'P 1'
#
loop_
_entity.id
_entity.type
_entity.pdbx_description
1 polymer ?
#
loop_
_entity_poly.entity_id
_entity_poly.type
_entity_poly.pdbx_seq_one_letter_code
_entity_poly.pdbx_strand_id
1 'polypeptide(L)'
;MQLIELWRDHCNAINRRLFGIKLLKANDENYADVLSMLKLSPIHGLEVRKFIPKSDLFSNRAYEASAFTGEFQVDFWPCVLDEKRHPHVPFRYQLQLRDVSSDDNTLTCELQAFGNAGEQEISWMRDFAFPGLLRWLKNINLDGTCVKSHRLIGIDEFTQTYLGLKENLGREIASKWRERTDPQKFVFEDCAIAAYLILSFIFLCNYGFFLLQLSVYVADKLLLYIELWRSQKMRPHCFCDVGCGNGLLVYLLCSQMFHGYGVDIRRRNIWDDFRGTDLREQSLNPEKDLLEGTDFLIGNHSDELTPWIPVLAARIPSTKRRCIIGRIPDGGLPPDTEQVRNCSQLPNNLRQALTLRVFNYLLSLGTNEASEWRRGDSVPLSRVIELLSTAEKEQLKDSNGGLQTFLKNQHQVFKVMQGRVSIRDWAVEGKRRVEGKTKTTACWFKLHHPDGCPLSDDLCSFAH
;
A
#
# COMPACT_ATOMS: atom_id res chain seq x y z
N MET A 1 19.65 9.23 20.92
CA MET A 1 18.33 8.82 21.48
C MET A 1 17.31 8.46 20.41
N GLN A 2 16.93 9.38 19.50
CA GLN A 2 15.92 9.13 18.44
C GLN A 2 16.16 7.87 17.59
N LEU A 3 17.42 7.52 17.29
CA LEU A 3 17.79 6.27 16.60
C LEU A 3 17.25 5.02 17.33
N ILE A 4 17.49 4.95 18.64
CA ILE A 4 17.11 3.82 19.48
C ILE A 4 15.60 3.74 19.59
N GLU A 5 14.93 4.88 19.73
CA GLU A 5 13.47 4.96 19.74
C GLU A 5 12.88 4.50 18.40
N LEU A 6 13.46 4.89 17.27
CA LEU A 6 13.02 4.43 15.96
C LEU A 6 13.20 2.92 15.76
N TRP A 7 14.27 2.33 16.29
CA TRP A 7 14.42 0.87 16.33
C TRP A 7 13.33 0.22 17.19
N ARG A 8 13.10 0.75 18.40
CA ARG A 8 12.14 0.22 19.38
C ARG A 8 10.68 0.37 18.94
N ASP A 9 10.31 1.50 18.34
CA ASP A 9 8.91 1.91 18.11
C ASP A 9 8.48 1.84 16.64
N HIS A 10 9.44 1.77 15.72
CA HIS A 10 9.19 1.77 14.29
C HIS A 10 9.89 0.60 13.58
N CYS A 11 9.93 -0.56 14.23
CA CYS A 11 10.57 -1.77 13.69
C CYS A 11 9.97 -2.25 12.35
N ASN A 12 8.75 -1.83 11.98
CA ASN A 12 8.17 -2.09 10.66
C ASN A 12 8.83 -1.29 9.52
N ALA A 13 9.53 -0.20 9.83
CA ALA A 13 10.34 0.54 8.85
C ALA A 13 11.60 -0.25 8.46
N ILE A 14 12.19 -0.98 9.41
CA ILE A 14 13.40 -1.80 9.20
C ILE A 14 13.05 -3.22 8.72
N ASN A 15 11.89 -3.75 9.12
CA ASN A 15 11.51 -5.13 8.85
C ASN A 15 10.15 -5.20 8.13
N ARG A 16 10.21 -5.42 6.82
CA ARG A 16 9.01 -5.51 5.95
C ARG A 16 8.04 -6.63 6.33
N ARG A 17 8.46 -7.57 7.19
CA ARG A 17 7.63 -8.66 7.73
C ARG A 17 6.57 -8.19 8.74
N LEU A 18 6.64 -6.95 9.21
CA LEU A 18 5.77 -6.42 10.27
C LEU A 18 4.81 -5.34 9.76
N PHE A 19 3.55 -5.39 10.20
CA PHE A 19 2.64 -4.24 10.11
C PHE A 19 3.04 -3.14 11.11
N GLY A 20 3.54 -3.54 12.27
CA GLY A 20 3.96 -2.65 13.34
C GLY A 20 4.10 -3.41 14.65
N ILE A 21 4.02 -2.64 15.73
CA ILE A 21 4.09 -3.11 17.12
C ILE A 21 3.06 -2.41 17.98
N LYS A 22 2.69 -3.06 19.08
CA LYS A 22 1.83 -2.54 20.15
C LYS A 22 2.60 -2.55 21.46
N LEU A 23 2.75 -1.39 22.09
CA LEU A 23 3.25 -1.30 23.46
C LEU A 23 2.19 -1.87 24.41
N LEU A 24 2.59 -2.83 25.25
CA LEU A 24 1.72 -3.43 26.26
C LEU A 24 1.77 -2.64 27.56
N LYS A 25 0.60 -2.52 28.19
CA LYS A 25 0.44 -2.05 29.56
C LYS A 25 0.53 -3.21 30.54
N ALA A 26 0.82 -2.91 31.81
CA ALA A 26 0.95 -3.93 32.86
C ALA A 26 -0.32 -4.80 33.04
N ASN A 27 -1.49 -4.29 32.66
CA ASN A 27 -2.77 -4.97 32.72
C ASN A 27 -3.20 -5.61 31.39
N ASP A 28 -2.40 -5.49 30.32
CA ASP A 28 -2.72 -6.14 29.05
C ASP A 28 -2.49 -7.65 29.16
N GLU A 29 -3.32 -8.41 28.44
CA GLU A 29 -3.21 -9.86 28.34
C GLU A 29 -1.82 -10.28 27.84
N ASN A 30 -1.26 -11.33 28.43
CA ASN A 30 0.08 -11.86 28.19
C ASN A 30 1.25 -10.99 28.73
N TYR A 31 1.04 -9.79 29.29
CA TYR A 31 2.16 -8.99 29.84
C TYR A 31 2.91 -9.77 30.93
N ALA A 32 2.18 -10.35 31.90
CA ALA A 32 2.75 -11.16 32.96
C ALA A 32 3.41 -12.44 32.42
N ASP A 33 2.80 -13.09 31.42
CA ASP A 33 3.33 -14.30 30.81
C ASP A 33 4.65 -14.04 30.08
N VAL A 34 4.77 -12.89 29.39
CA VAL A 34 6.03 -12.46 28.75
C VAL A 34 7.12 -12.26 29.80
N LEU A 35 6.83 -11.56 30.89
CA LEU A 35 7.82 -11.34 31.96
C LEU A 35 8.24 -12.66 32.62
N SER A 36 7.29 -13.57 32.85
CA SER A 36 7.53 -14.91 33.38
C SER A 36 8.42 -15.74 32.44
N MET A 37 8.08 -15.78 31.14
CA MET A 37 8.86 -16.50 30.13
C MET A 37 10.29 -15.98 30.02
N LEU A 38 10.46 -14.67 30.04
CA LEU A 38 11.77 -14.01 29.97
C LEU A 38 12.52 -14.02 31.31
N LYS A 39 11.86 -14.46 32.40
CA LYS A 39 12.37 -14.41 33.77
C LYS A 39 12.83 -13.01 34.17
N LEU A 40 12.07 -11.98 33.75
CA LEU A 40 12.36 -10.59 34.03
C LEU A 40 11.48 -10.09 35.18
N SER A 41 12.09 -9.35 36.11
CA SER A 41 11.34 -8.54 37.07
C SER A 41 11.02 -7.18 36.45
N PRO A 42 9.86 -6.56 36.77
CA PRO A 42 9.57 -5.19 36.33
C PRO A 42 10.60 -4.22 36.93
N ILE A 43 11.61 -3.86 36.15
CA ILE A 43 12.57 -2.80 36.48
C ILE A 43 12.05 -1.46 35.95
N HIS A 44 12.54 -0.35 36.51
CA HIS A 44 12.20 0.97 36.01
C HIS A 44 12.59 1.11 34.52
N GLY A 45 11.65 1.55 33.69
CA GLY A 45 11.87 1.73 32.25
C GLY A 45 11.76 0.44 31.40
N LEU A 46 11.37 -0.70 31.98
CA LEU A 46 11.07 -1.91 31.21
C LEU A 46 9.75 -1.74 30.44
N GLU A 47 9.83 -1.90 29.12
CA GLU A 47 8.67 -1.84 28.24
C GLU A 47 8.56 -3.12 27.43
N VAL A 48 7.33 -3.64 27.30
CA VAL A 48 7.04 -4.85 26.54
C VAL A 48 6.24 -4.48 25.29
N ARG A 49 6.70 -4.92 24.13
CA ARG A 49 6.06 -4.69 22.83
C ARG A 49 5.63 -6.00 22.22
N LYS A 50 4.41 -6.05 21.69
CA LYS A 50 3.91 -7.13 20.85
C LYS A 50 4.18 -6.82 19.38
N PHE A 51 4.69 -7.80 18.65
CA PHE A 51 4.98 -7.72 17.22
C PHE A 51 3.81 -8.21 16.38
N ILE A 52 3.55 -7.51 15.29
CA ILE A 52 2.38 -7.77 14.43
C ILE A 52 2.87 -8.19 13.05
N PRO A 53 3.00 -9.51 12.77
CA PRO A 53 3.52 -9.99 11.50
C PRO A 53 2.52 -9.84 10.35
N LYS A 54 3.05 -9.74 9.12
CA LYS A 54 2.26 -9.71 7.88
C LYS A 54 1.91 -11.10 7.32
N SER A 55 2.53 -12.15 7.87
CA SER A 55 2.35 -13.53 7.44
C SER A 55 2.26 -14.43 8.67
N ASP A 56 1.42 -15.44 8.51
CA ASP A 56 1.20 -16.62 9.33
C ASP A 56 2.42 -17.54 9.54
N LEU A 57 3.47 -17.38 8.72
CA LEU A 57 4.78 -18.01 8.91
C LEU A 57 5.45 -17.59 10.23
N PHE A 58 5.07 -16.43 10.78
CA PHE A 58 5.60 -15.91 12.03
C PHE A 58 4.55 -15.94 13.14
N SER A 59 5.04 -15.98 14.38
CA SER A 59 4.21 -15.95 15.58
C SER A 59 3.40 -14.65 15.67
N ASN A 60 2.09 -14.77 15.90
CA ASN A 60 1.23 -13.64 16.31
C ASN A 60 1.26 -13.40 17.84
N ARG A 61 1.99 -14.26 18.57
CA ARG A 61 2.32 -14.17 20.00
C ARG A 61 3.81 -13.87 20.19
N ALA A 62 4.36 -13.02 19.32
CA ALA A 62 5.73 -12.55 19.37
C ALA A 62 5.82 -11.25 20.18
N TYR A 63 6.76 -11.20 21.11
CA TYR A 63 6.95 -10.07 22.02
C TYR A 63 8.44 -9.76 22.22
N GLU A 64 8.73 -8.53 22.63
CA GLU A 64 10.06 -8.11 23.06
C GLU A 64 9.93 -7.22 24.28
N ALA A 65 10.62 -7.60 25.35
CA ALA A 65 10.87 -6.67 26.45
C ALA A 65 12.14 -5.87 26.12
N SER A 66 12.15 -4.57 26.44
CA SER A 66 13.33 -3.73 26.24
C SER A 66 13.44 -2.68 27.34
N ALA A 67 14.66 -2.39 27.79
CA ALA A 67 14.94 -1.38 28.80
C ALA A 67 16.25 -0.67 28.51
N PHE A 68 16.31 0.62 28.82
CA PHE A 68 17.57 1.36 28.84
C PHE A 68 18.41 0.88 30.03
N THR A 69 19.61 0.40 29.76
CA THR A 69 20.59 -0.04 30.77
C THR A 69 21.78 0.92 30.87
N GLY A 70 21.79 1.98 30.06
CA GLY A 70 22.71 3.11 30.09
C GLY A 70 22.14 4.26 29.24
N GLU A 71 22.86 5.38 29.17
CA GLU A 71 22.39 6.62 28.52
C GLU A 71 21.97 6.43 27.05
N PHE A 72 22.71 5.58 26.32
CA PHE A 72 22.37 5.18 24.94
C PHE A 72 22.53 3.67 24.72
N GLN A 73 22.24 2.89 25.76
CA GLN A 73 22.32 1.44 25.73
C GLN A 73 20.97 0.83 26.05
N VAL A 74 20.48 -0.04 25.17
CA VAL A 74 19.22 -0.76 25.35
C VAL A 74 19.45 -2.24 25.19
N ASP A 75 19.00 -2.99 26.20
CA ASP A 75 18.88 -4.44 26.14
C ASP A 75 17.50 -4.83 25.61
N PHE A 76 17.48 -5.88 24.78
CA PHE A 76 16.30 -6.42 24.14
C PHE A 76 16.18 -7.92 24.42
N TRP A 77 15.00 -8.33 24.87
CA TRP A 77 14.67 -9.70 25.23
C TRP A 77 13.44 -10.17 24.41
N PRO A 78 13.65 -10.72 23.20
CA PRO A 78 12.58 -11.28 22.39
C PRO A 78 12.07 -12.60 22.96
N CYS A 79 10.78 -12.87 22.81
CA CYS A 79 10.17 -14.17 23.06
C CYS A 79 8.95 -14.42 22.17
N VAL A 80 8.55 -15.68 22.10
CA VAL A 80 7.31 -16.12 21.48
C VAL A 80 6.55 -16.96 22.50
N LEU A 81 5.26 -16.69 22.72
CA LEU A 81 4.41 -17.50 23.61
C LEU A 81 3.75 -18.68 22.87
N ASP A 82 4.24 -19.00 21.67
CA ASP A 82 3.88 -20.15 20.87
C ASP A 82 5.15 -20.79 20.27
N GLU A 83 4.99 -21.91 19.58
CA GLU A 83 6.11 -22.65 18.96
C GLU A 83 6.51 -22.11 17.58
N LYS A 84 6.00 -20.92 17.19
CA LYS A 84 6.29 -20.31 15.89
C LYS A 84 7.55 -19.43 15.94
N ARG A 85 8.02 -19.02 14.76
CA ARG A 85 9.21 -18.16 14.63
C ARG A 85 8.90 -16.71 14.99
N HIS A 86 9.82 -16.06 15.71
CA HIS A 86 9.75 -14.61 15.94
C HIS A 86 9.90 -13.85 14.59
N PRO A 87 9.09 -12.82 14.31
CA PRO A 87 9.11 -12.11 13.03
C PRO A 87 10.30 -11.15 12.86
N HIS A 88 10.99 -10.81 13.95
CA HIS A 88 12.12 -9.90 13.98
C HIS A 88 13.41 -10.61 14.45
N VAL A 89 14.12 -10.07 15.44
CA VAL A 89 15.29 -10.72 16.05
C VAL A 89 14.80 -11.79 17.04
N PRO A 90 15.16 -13.07 16.91
CA PRO A 90 14.61 -14.15 17.74
C PRO A 90 15.44 -14.49 18.99
N PHE A 91 16.45 -13.69 19.33
CA PHE A 91 17.39 -13.95 20.42
C PHE A 91 17.71 -12.66 21.17
N ARG A 92 18.24 -12.76 22.39
CA ARG A 92 18.61 -11.58 23.20
C ARG A 92 19.75 -10.79 22.55
N TYR A 93 19.60 -9.48 22.46
CA TYR A 93 20.61 -8.59 21.91
C TYR A 93 20.64 -7.25 22.65
N GLN A 94 21.69 -6.47 22.44
CA GLN A 94 21.84 -5.12 22.97
C GLN A 94 22.29 -4.18 21.86
N LEU A 95 21.70 -2.99 21.82
CA LEU A 95 22.11 -1.89 20.95
C LEU A 95 22.71 -0.79 21.81
N GLN A 96 23.91 -0.35 21.47
CA GLN A 96 24.58 0.76 22.15
C GLN A 96 25.09 1.79 21.15
N LEU A 97 24.92 3.06 21.47
CA LEU A 97 25.58 4.16 20.77
C LEU A 97 26.63 4.79 21.66
N ARG A 98 27.81 5.06 21.12
CA ARG A 98 28.86 5.82 21.80
C ARG A 98 29.36 6.93 20.90
N ASP A 99 29.59 8.09 21.49
CA ASP A 99 30.36 9.14 20.87
C ASP A 99 31.84 8.83 21.11
N VAL A 100 32.63 8.73 20.03
CA VAL A 100 34.05 8.36 20.12
C VAL A 100 34.95 9.59 20.13
N SER A 101 34.52 10.69 19.50
CA SER A 101 35.31 11.90 19.34
C SER A 101 34.38 13.07 19.06
N SER A 102 34.36 14.04 19.99
CA SER A 102 33.69 15.33 19.81
C SER A 102 34.23 16.12 18.61
N ASP A 103 35.46 15.83 18.20
CA ASP A 103 36.21 16.62 17.24
C ASP A 103 36.00 16.10 15.80
N ASP A 104 35.71 14.80 15.64
CA ASP A 104 35.51 14.15 14.34
C ASP A 104 34.04 13.78 14.05
N ASN A 105 33.08 14.17 14.92
CA ASN A 105 31.66 13.81 14.81
C ASN A 105 31.44 12.29 14.56
N THR A 106 32.25 11.44 15.19
CA THR A 106 32.22 10.00 14.93
C THR A 106 31.37 9.27 15.98
N LEU A 107 30.26 8.69 15.52
CA LEU A 107 29.36 7.89 16.33
C LEU A 107 29.57 6.40 16.04
N THR A 108 29.82 5.60 17.07
CA THR A 108 29.81 4.13 16.95
C THR A 108 28.47 3.56 17.37
N CYS A 109 28.01 2.59 16.59
CA CYS A 109 26.82 1.79 16.84
C CYS A 109 27.29 0.35 17.07
N GLU A 110 27.12 -0.15 18.30
CA GLU A 110 27.50 -1.50 18.69
C GLU A 110 26.24 -2.35 18.86
N LEU A 111 26.22 -3.51 18.22
CA LEU A 111 25.16 -4.51 18.35
C LEU A 111 25.75 -5.79 18.92
N GLN A 112 25.36 -6.14 20.14
CA GLN A 112 25.84 -7.33 20.85
C GLN A 112 24.76 -8.40 20.85
N ALA A 113 25.09 -9.64 20.46
CA ALA A 113 24.20 -10.79 20.51
C ALA A 113 24.57 -11.71 21.68
N PHE A 114 23.59 -12.21 22.42
CA PHE A 114 23.83 -13.07 23.58
C PHE A 114 23.44 -14.54 23.30
N GLY A 115 24.44 -15.42 23.36
CA GLY A 115 24.43 -16.79 23.87
C GLY A 115 23.62 -17.90 23.18
N ASN A 116 22.45 -17.60 22.61
CA ASN A 116 21.52 -18.64 22.10
C ASN A 116 21.13 -18.43 20.64
N ALA A 117 21.78 -17.50 19.95
CA ALA A 117 21.54 -17.24 18.54
C ALA A 117 22.27 -18.29 17.69
N GLY A 118 21.55 -19.00 16.82
CA GLY A 118 22.18 -19.89 15.85
C GLY A 118 23.06 -19.12 14.87
N GLU A 119 24.01 -19.81 14.24
CA GLU A 119 24.97 -19.21 13.32
C GLU A 119 24.27 -18.50 12.14
N GLN A 120 23.13 -19.04 11.69
CA GLN A 120 22.29 -18.45 10.64
C GLN A 120 21.66 -17.12 11.09
N GLU A 121 21.15 -17.05 12.32
CA GLU A 121 20.53 -15.86 12.88
C GLU A 121 21.55 -14.74 13.10
N ILE A 122 22.76 -15.08 13.56
CA ILE A 122 23.88 -14.13 13.69
C ILE A 122 24.33 -13.62 12.32
N SER A 123 24.51 -14.52 11.33
CA SER A 123 24.84 -14.13 9.96
C SER A 123 23.76 -13.22 9.36
N TRP A 124 22.48 -13.54 9.56
CA TRP A 124 21.40 -12.66 9.08
C TRP A 124 21.49 -11.25 9.70
N MET A 125 21.76 -11.17 11.00
CA MET A 125 21.87 -9.90 11.71
C MET A 125 23.05 -9.06 11.20
N ARG A 126 24.22 -9.69 11.03
CA ARG A 126 25.44 -9.06 10.51
C ARG A 126 25.32 -8.65 9.04
N ASP A 127 24.78 -9.52 8.20
CA ASP A 127 24.85 -9.38 6.75
C ASP A 127 23.66 -8.60 6.17
N PHE A 128 22.53 -8.53 6.89
CA PHE A 128 21.30 -7.90 6.40
C PHE A 128 20.74 -6.83 7.35
N ALA A 129 20.52 -7.16 8.63
CA ALA A 129 19.84 -6.24 9.55
C ALA A 129 20.68 -4.99 9.85
N PHE A 130 21.96 -5.20 10.21
CA PHE A 130 22.86 -4.11 10.58
C PHE A 130 23.26 -3.20 9.40
N PRO A 131 23.58 -3.72 8.20
CA PRO A 131 23.77 -2.87 7.01
C PRO A 131 22.51 -2.10 6.63
N GLY A 132 21.32 -2.65 6.89
CA GLY A 132 20.05 -1.95 6.74
C GLY A 132 19.94 -0.75 7.68
N LEU A 133 20.32 -0.92 8.95
CA LEU A 133 20.37 0.16 9.95
C LEU A 133 21.32 1.29 9.51
N LEU A 134 22.53 0.95 9.05
CA LEU A 134 23.51 1.93 8.57
C LEU A 134 23.00 2.71 7.34
N ARG A 135 22.37 2.02 6.39
CA ARG A 135 21.77 2.68 5.22
C ARG A 135 20.67 3.65 5.62
N TRP A 136 19.89 3.30 6.63
CA TRP A 136 18.84 4.18 7.13
C TRP A 136 19.40 5.37 7.89
N LEU A 137 20.40 5.16 8.75
CA LEU A 137 21.15 6.24 9.41
C LEU A 137 21.69 7.28 8.43
N LYS A 138 22.13 6.84 7.24
CA LYS A 138 22.58 7.75 6.19
C LYS A 138 21.48 8.61 5.57
N ASN A 139 20.22 8.14 5.61
CA ASN A 139 19.08 8.77 4.92
C ASN A 139 18.01 9.29 5.90
N ILE A 140 18.24 9.19 7.20
CA ILE A 140 17.29 9.61 8.22
C ILE A 140 17.26 11.14 8.26
N ASN A 141 16.06 11.72 8.16
CA ASN A 141 15.86 13.15 8.40
C ASN A 141 15.30 13.31 9.81
N LEU A 142 16.13 13.76 10.76
CA LEU A 142 15.74 13.99 12.15
C LEU A 142 14.93 15.29 12.34
N ASP A 143 15.04 16.23 11.40
CA ASP A 143 14.25 17.48 11.38
C ASP A 143 12.81 17.23 10.92
N GLY A 144 12.59 16.10 10.24
CA GLY A 144 11.25 15.59 9.99
C GLY A 144 10.62 15.20 11.32
N THR A 145 9.65 16.00 11.78
CA THR A 145 8.84 15.64 12.95
C THR A 145 8.42 14.18 12.85
N CYS A 146 8.80 13.36 13.84
CA CYS A 146 8.23 12.02 13.98
C CYS A 146 6.74 12.24 14.23
N VAL A 147 5.95 12.22 13.16
CA VAL A 147 4.51 12.39 13.25
C VAL A 147 4.01 11.18 14.03
N LYS A 148 3.75 11.37 15.32
CA LYS A 148 2.98 10.41 16.11
C LYS A 148 1.65 10.27 15.38
N SER A 149 1.53 9.18 14.62
CA SER A 149 0.27 8.84 13.95
C SER A 149 -0.79 8.85 15.03
N HIS A 150 -1.77 9.75 14.92
CA HIS A 150 -2.94 9.81 15.78
C HIS A 150 -3.83 8.61 15.44
N ARG A 151 -3.34 7.39 15.70
CA ARG A 151 -4.04 6.14 15.45
C ARG A 151 -5.30 6.16 16.31
N LEU A 152 -6.44 6.39 15.67
CA LEU A 152 -7.75 6.38 16.33
C LEU A 152 -8.15 4.95 16.76
N ILE A 153 -7.53 3.94 16.15
CA ILE A 153 -7.77 2.53 16.41
C ILE A 153 -6.46 1.82 16.76
N GLY A 154 -6.57 0.78 17.60
CA GLY A 154 -5.44 -0.07 17.94
C GLY A 154 -4.97 -0.89 16.73
N ILE A 155 -3.65 -1.04 16.62
CA ILE A 155 -3.01 -1.71 15.47
C ILE A 155 -3.28 -3.23 15.44
N ASP A 156 -3.46 -3.84 16.60
CA ASP A 156 -3.76 -5.27 16.72
C ASP A 156 -5.17 -5.56 16.17
N GLU A 157 -6.14 -4.79 16.65
CA GLU A 157 -7.55 -4.88 16.27
C GLU A 157 -7.71 -4.60 14.78
N PHE A 158 -7.03 -3.56 14.29
CA PHE A 158 -6.95 -3.24 12.86
C PHE A 158 -6.41 -4.39 12.04
N THR A 159 -5.27 -4.95 12.45
CA THR A 159 -4.62 -6.01 11.69
C THR A 159 -5.48 -7.28 11.65
N GLN A 160 -6.09 -7.65 12.77
CA GLN A 160 -6.99 -8.81 12.83
C GLN A 160 -8.20 -8.62 11.90
N THR A 161 -8.84 -7.45 11.96
CA THR A 161 -10.00 -7.14 11.10
C THR A 161 -9.61 -7.10 9.63
N TYR A 162 -8.49 -6.46 9.31
CA TYR A 162 -7.94 -6.40 7.95
C TYR A 162 -7.62 -7.78 7.39
N LEU A 163 -6.92 -8.63 8.16
CA LEU A 163 -6.60 -9.99 7.74
C LEU A 163 -7.89 -10.82 7.57
N GLY A 164 -8.86 -10.67 8.47
CA GLY A 164 -10.17 -11.32 8.32
C GLY A 164 -10.87 -10.95 7.01
N LEU A 165 -10.96 -9.65 6.69
CA LEU A 165 -11.54 -9.20 5.41
C LEU A 165 -10.74 -9.68 4.20
N LYS A 166 -9.40 -9.59 4.29
CA LYS A 166 -8.50 -10.02 3.23
C LYS A 166 -8.67 -11.50 2.90
N GLU A 167 -8.71 -12.36 3.92
CA GLU A 167 -8.80 -13.81 3.75
C GLU A 167 -10.20 -14.27 3.37
N ASN A 168 -11.24 -13.72 4.01
CA ASN A 168 -12.62 -14.19 3.84
C ASN A 168 -13.30 -13.64 2.58
N LEU A 169 -12.92 -12.44 2.13
CA LEU A 169 -13.57 -11.75 0.99
C LEU A 169 -12.53 -11.31 -0.05
N GLY A 170 -11.45 -10.67 0.40
CA GLY A 170 -10.47 -10.04 -0.48
C GLY A 170 -9.79 -11.01 -1.45
N ARG A 171 -9.36 -12.20 -0.99
CA ARG A 171 -8.67 -13.19 -1.86
C ARG A 171 -9.56 -13.69 -2.98
N GLU A 172 -10.83 -13.99 -2.69
CA GLU A 172 -11.78 -14.44 -3.71
C GLU A 172 -12.02 -13.34 -4.75
N ILE A 173 -12.27 -12.11 -4.29
CA ILE A 173 -12.52 -10.95 -5.16
C ILE A 173 -11.28 -10.65 -6.03
N ALA A 174 -10.09 -10.68 -5.44
CA ALA A 174 -8.82 -10.49 -6.15
C ALA A 174 -8.61 -11.55 -7.24
N SER A 175 -9.02 -12.81 -7.01
CA SER A 175 -8.90 -13.90 -7.98
C SER A 175 -9.83 -13.73 -9.20
N LYS A 176 -10.96 -13.05 -9.01
CA LYS A 176 -11.99 -12.80 -10.04
C LYS A 176 -11.94 -11.35 -10.56
N TRP A 177 -10.88 -10.61 -10.28
CA TRP A 177 -10.81 -9.18 -10.56
C TRP A 177 -10.88 -8.87 -12.06
N ARG A 178 -11.90 -8.11 -12.46
CA ARG A 178 -12.19 -7.78 -13.87
C ARG A 178 -11.75 -6.37 -14.29
N GLU A 179 -11.24 -5.57 -13.35
CA GLU A 179 -10.75 -4.23 -13.64
C GLU A 179 -9.31 -4.24 -14.16
N ARG A 180 -8.91 -3.17 -14.85
CA ARG A 180 -7.54 -3.04 -15.42
C ARG A 180 -6.46 -2.80 -14.35
N THR A 181 -6.88 -2.47 -13.14
CA THR A 181 -6.02 -2.17 -12.00
C THR A 181 -5.48 -3.44 -11.35
N ASP A 182 -4.36 -3.32 -10.63
CA ASP A 182 -3.74 -4.47 -9.94
C ASP A 182 -4.60 -4.92 -8.74
N PRO A 183 -5.19 -6.13 -8.75
CA PRO A 183 -6.02 -6.60 -7.64
C PRO A 183 -5.26 -6.66 -6.32
N GLN A 184 -3.97 -7.00 -6.33
CA GLN A 184 -3.18 -7.13 -5.11
C GLN A 184 -2.97 -5.78 -4.41
N LYS A 185 -3.05 -4.69 -5.18
CA LYS A 185 -3.00 -3.34 -4.64
C LYS A 185 -4.40 -2.87 -4.21
N PHE A 186 -5.34 -2.82 -5.15
CA PHE A 186 -6.61 -2.12 -4.96
C PHE A 186 -7.57 -2.87 -4.03
N VAL A 187 -7.68 -4.20 -4.16
CA VAL A 187 -8.58 -5.00 -3.29
C VAL A 187 -8.13 -4.93 -1.84
N PHE A 188 -6.82 -5.04 -1.61
CA PHE A 188 -6.27 -5.05 -0.27
C PHE A 188 -6.15 -3.66 0.35
N GLU A 189 -6.08 -2.61 -0.46
CA GLU A 189 -6.25 -1.23 -0.03
C GLU A 189 -7.68 -1.00 0.50
N ASP A 190 -8.70 -1.41 -0.26
CA ASP A 190 -10.10 -1.29 0.16
C ASP A 190 -10.41 -2.16 1.39
N CYS A 191 -9.82 -3.36 1.51
CA CYS A 191 -9.91 -4.16 2.74
C CYS A 191 -9.31 -3.43 3.96
N ALA A 192 -8.21 -2.70 3.78
CA ALA A 192 -7.59 -1.95 4.86
C ALA A 192 -8.45 -0.74 5.26
N ILE A 193 -8.98 0.00 4.29
CA ILE A 193 -9.89 1.12 4.55
C ILE A 193 -11.16 0.62 5.26
N ALA A 194 -11.77 -0.47 4.76
CA ALA A 194 -12.93 -1.08 5.38
C ALA A 194 -12.65 -1.49 6.84
N ALA A 195 -11.52 -2.17 7.11
CA ALA A 195 -11.14 -2.55 8.47
C ALA A 195 -11.02 -1.33 9.40
N TYR A 196 -10.42 -0.24 8.91
CA TYR A 196 -10.30 1.00 9.68
C TYR A 196 -11.68 1.60 10.01
N LEU A 197 -12.56 1.67 9.01
CA LEU A 197 -13.91 2.22 9.16
C LEU A 197 -14.78 1.38 10.09
N ILE A 198 -14.76 0.05 9.91
CA ILE A 198 -15.50 -0.90 10.74
C ILE A 198 -15.11 -0.73 12.20
N LEU A 199 -13.80 -0.71 12.51
CA LEU A 199 -13.33 -0.52 13.88
C LEU A 199 -13.65 0.87 14.40
N SER A 200 -13.53 1.90 13.56
CA SER A 200 -13.93 3.24 13.94
C SER A 200 -15.42 3.26 14.31
N PHE A 201 -16.30 2.65 13.52
CA PHE A 201 -17.73 2.60 13.80
C PHE A 201 -18.09 1.71 15.02
N ILE A 202 -17.39 0.59 15.22
CA ILE A 202 -17.64 -0.36 16.33
C ILE A 202 -17.06 0.14 17.66
N PHE A 203 -15.84 0.67 17.67
CA PHE A 203 -15.19 1.22 18.88
C PHE A 203 -16.06 2.33 19.49
N LEU A 204 -16.77 3.07 18.64
CA LEU A 204 -17.73 4.10 19.00
C LEU A 204 -19.08 3.58 19.52
N CYS A 205 -19.39 2.28 19.36
CA CYS A 205 -20.61 1.64 19.87
C CYS A 205 -20.39 0.91 21.21
N ASN A 206 -19.26 0.21 21.40
CA ASN A 206 -19.06 -0.67 22.56
C ASN A 206 -18.54 0.04 23.83
N TYR A 207 -17.86 1.18 23.72
CA TYR A 207 -17.32 1.90 24.88
C TYR A 207 -18.28 2.91 25.53
N GLY A 208 -19.52 3.02 25.04
CA GLY A 208 -20.57 3.84 25.67
C GLY A 208 -21.09 3.25 26.99
N PHE A 209 -20.87 1.96 27.25
CA PHE A 209 -21.41 1.28 28.43
C PHE A 209 -20.34 0.99 29.50
N PHE A 210 -19.07 0.79 29.13
CA PHE A 210 -18.05 0.25 30.05
C PHE A 210 -17.20 1.32 30.79
N LEU A 211 -17.28 2.60 30.42
CA LEU A 211 -16.44 3.66 31.02
C LEU A 211 -17.18 4.59 31.99
N LEU A 212 -18.42 4.27 32.35
CA LEU A 212 -19.13 4.92 33.46
C LEU A 212 -18.57 4.54 34.85
N GLN A 213 -17.51 3.74 34.93
CA GLN A 213 -16.99 3.21 36.20
C GLN A 213 -15.49 3.46 36.50
N LEU A 214 -14.74 4.11 35.62
CA LEU A 214 -13.33 4.44 35.90
C LEU A 214 -13.05 5.90 35.56
N SER A 215 -13.37 6.77 36.51
CA SER A 215 -12.66 8.04 36.64
C SER A 215 -11.22 7.78 37.10
N VAL A 216 -10.34 8.73 36.79
CA VAL A 216 -9.00 8.98 37.31
C VAL A 216 -7.82 8.50 36.41
N TYR A 217 -7.05 9.51 35.95
CA TYR A 217 -5.70 9.52 35.34
C TYR A 217 -5.52 9.19 33.84
N VAL A 218 -5.74 10.17 32.93
CA VAL A 218 -4.88 10.48 31.75
C VAL A 218 -5.08 11.98 31.35
N ALA A 219 -4.02 12.65 30.89
CA ALA A 219 -3.89 14.09 30.66
C ALA A 219 -4.78 14.76 29.54
N ASP A 220 -5.63 15.69 29.97
CA ASP A 220 -5.97 17.07 29.55
C ASP A 220 -6.09 17.58 28.09
N LYS A 221 -5.95 16.80 27.02
CA LYS A 221 -6.49 17.24 25.69
C LYS A 221 -7.14 16.15 24.85
N LEU A 222 -6.75 14.89 25.04
CA LEU A 222 -7.32 13.76 24.31
C LEU A 222 -8.67 13.31 24.90
N LEU A 223 -8.86 13.46 26.21
CA LEU A 223 -10.13 13.14 26.89
C LEU A 223 -11.28 14.05 26.44
N LEU A 224 -11.03 15.34 26.21
CA LEU A 224 -12.06 16.28 25.76
C LEU A 224 -12.59 15.94 24.35
N TYR A 225 -11.71 15.54 23.43
CA TYR A 225 -12.13 15.05 22.12
C TYR A 225 -12.93 13.75 22.26
N ILE A 226 -12.46 12.80 23.06
CA ILE A 226 -13.16 11.53 23.26
C ILE A 226 -14.52 11.74 23.96
N GLU A 227 -14.65 12.67 24.91
CA GLU A 227 -15.90 13.00 25.61
C GLU A 227 -16.92 13.75 24.72
N LEU A 228 -16.47 14.70 23.90
CA LEU A 228 -17.30 15.31 22.86
C LEU A 228 -17.80 14.26 21.86
N TRP A 229 -16.97 13.28 21.52
CA TRP A 229 -17.32 12.19 20.60
C TRP A 229 -18.25 11.16 21.25
N ARG A 230 -18.13 10.90 22.56
CA ARG A 230 -18.96 9.96 23.35
C ARG A 230 -20.42 10.38 23.50
N SER A 231 -20.72 11.69 23.52
CA SER A 231 -22.08 12.18 23.77
C SER A 231 -23.08 12.01 22.60
N GLN A 232 -22.64 11.58 21.40
CA GLN A 232 -23.42 11.74 20.15
C GLN A 232 -23.98 10.45 19.48
N LYS A 233 -23.86 9.24 20.06
CA LYS A 233 -24.33 7.96 19.43
C LYS A 233 -23.82 7.76 17.99
N MET A 234 -22.65 7.14 17.86
CA MET A 234 -21.72 7.31 16.73
C MET A 234 -21.68 6.19 15.66
N ARG A 235 -22.78 5.47 15.46
CA ARG A 235 -22.93 4.61 14.27
C ARG A 235 -23.54 5.45 13.14
N PRO A 236 -22.92 5.56 11.96
CA PRO A 236 -23.59 6.20 10.83
C PRO A 236 -24.87 5.42 10.51
N HIS A 237 -25.99 6.14 10.40
CA HIS A 237 -27.24 5.55 9.97
C HIS A 237 -27.17 5.18 8.48
N CYS A 238 -26.49 5.99 7.66
CA CYS A 238 -26.29 5.72 6.25
C CYS A 238 -25.00 6.40 5.78
N PHE A 239 -24.00 5.62 5.35
CA PHE A 239 -22.80 6.18 4.72
C PHE A 239 -22.99 6.35 3.21
N CYS A 240 -22.28 7.31 2.62
CA CYS A 240 -22.11 7.43 1.17
C CYS A 240 -20.63 7.45 0.83
N ASP A 241 -20.21 6.53 -0.04
CA ASP A 241 -18.88 6.56 -0.66
C ASP A 241 -18.95 7.38 -1.96
N VAL A 242 -18.32 8.55 -1.95
CA VAL A 242 -18.39 9.54 -3.02
C VAL A 242 -17.19 9.33 -3.95
N GLY A 243 -17.45 9.07 -5.24
CA GLY A 243 -16.41 8.64 -6.16
C GLY A 243 -15.98 7.19 -5.90
N CYS A 244 -16.95 6.31 -5.59
CA CYS A 244 -16.68 4.96 -5.08
C CYS A 244 -15.96 4.04 -6.10
N GLY A 245 -15.83 4.47 -7.36
CA GLY A 245 -15.06 3.78 -8.39
C GLY A 245 -15.46 2.32 -8.57
N ASN A 246 -14.60 1.42 -8.10
CA ASN A 246 -14.82 -0.02 -8.23
C ASN A 246 -15.97 -0.54 -7.33
N GLY A 247 -16.37 0.19 -6.29
CA GLY A 247 -17.51 -0.14 -5.41
C GLY A 247 -17.23 -1.20 -4.34
N LEU A 248 -16.02 -1.75 -4.28
CA LEU A 248 -15.63 -2.79 -3.32
C LEU A 248 -15.73 -2.32 -1.87
N LEU A 249 -15.30 -1.08 -1.58
CA LEU A 249 -15.37 -0.55 -0.22
C LEU A 249 -16.83 -0.55 0.31
N VAL A 250 -17.78 -0.12 -0.52
CA VAL A 250 -19.22 -0.15 -0.20
C VAL A 250 -19.68 -1.58 0.03
N TYR A 251 -19.33 -2.51 -0.86
CA TYR A 251 -19.67 -3.93 -0.72
C TYR A 251 -19.13 -4.53 0.58
N LEU A 252 -17.87 -4.24 0.94
CA LEU A 252 -17.25 -4.72 2.18
C LEU A 252 -17.97 -4.20 3.41
N LEU A 253 -18.28 -2.89 3.47
CA LEU A 253 -19.01 -2.29 4.59
C LEU A 253 -20.44 -2.84 4.71
N CYS A 254 -21.16 -2.96 3.60
CA CYS A 254 -22.51 -3.55 3.57
C CYS A 254 -22.50 -5.02 4.00
N SER A 255 -21.48 -5.79 3.61
CA SER A 255 -21.29 -7.18 4.06
C SER A 255 -21.06 -7.30 5.57
N GLN A 256 -20.65 -6.21 6.23
CA GLN A 256 -20.50 -6.12 7.69
C GLN A 256 -21.70 -5.43 8.35
N MET A 257 -22.86 -5.41 7.68
CA MET A 257 -24.13 -4.86 8.19
C MET A 257 -24.11 -3.35 8.45
N PHE A 258 -23.22 -2.60 7.77
CA PHE A 258 -23.32 -1.15 7.70
C PHE A 258 -24.25 -0.76 6.56
N HIS A 259 -25.16 0.19 6.81
CA HIS A 259 -26.07 0.68 5.78
C HIS A 259 -25.43 1.86 5.06
N GLY A 260 -25.47 1.84 3.72
CA GLY A 260 -24.91 2.88 2.90
C GLY A 260 -24.94 2.53 1.42
N TYR A 261 -24.41 3.43 0.60
CA TYR A 261 -24.36 3.31 -0.85
C TYR A 261 -23.12 3.97 -1.43
N GLY A 262 -22.81 3.67 -2.69
CA GLY A 262 -21.73 4.30 -3.45
C GLY A 262 -22.27 5.11 -4.63
N VAL A 263 -21.63 6.24 -4.92
CA VAL A 263 -21.91 7.04 -6.12
C VAL A 263 -20.63 7.20 -6.93
N ASP A 264 -20.70 6.90 -8.22
CA ASP A 264 -19.62 7.17 -9.17
C ASP A 264 -20.22 7.68 -10.48
N ILE A 265 -19.48 8.55 -11.18
CA ILE A 265 -19.91 9.06 -12.50
C ILE A 265 -20.02 7.95 -13.55
N ARG A 266 -19.36 6.81 -13.34
CA ARG A 266 -19.31 5.71 -14.30
C ARG A 266 -19.40 4.34 -13.63
N ARG A 267 -20.36 3.54 -14.10
CA ARG A 267 -20.47 2.12 -13.70
C ARG A 267 -19.22 1.33 -14.12
N ARG A 268 -18.75 0.46 -13.22
CA ARG A 268 -17.64 -0.47 -13.48
C ARG A 268 -18.14 -1.90 -13.69
N ASN A 269 -17.37 -2.70 -14.44
CA ASN A 269 -17.78 -4.06 -14.80
C ASN A 269 -17.88 -4.96 -13.56
N ILE A 270 -17.05 -4.70 -12.55
CA ILE A 270 -17.03 -5.47 -11.32
C ILE A 270 -18.28 -5.27 -10.44
N TRP A 271 -19.09 -4.22 -10.68
CA TRP A 271 -20.31 -3.99 -9.90
C TRP A 271 -21.31 -5.15 -10.01
N ASP A 272 -21.29 -5.91 -11.12
CA ASP A 272 -22.15 -7.09 -11.28
C ASP A 272 -21.85 -8.22 -10.27
N ASP A 273 -20.63 -8.23 -9.71
CA ASP A 273 -20.20 -9.20 -8.70
C ASP A 273 -20.64 -8.78 -7.28
N PHE A 274 -20.98 -7.51 -7.07
CA PHE A 274 -21.37 -6.94 -5.77
C PHE A 274 -22.89 -6.87 -5.62
N ARG A 275 -23.56 -8.02 -5.83
CA ARG A 275 -25.02 -8.12 -5.75
C ARG A 275 -25.54 -7.76 -4.36
N GLY A 276 -26.59 -6.94 -4.31
CA GLY A 276 -27.18 -6.47 -3.06
C GLY A 276 -26.54 -5.20 -2.50
N THR A 277 -25.46 -4.69 -3.12
CA THR A 277 -24.89 -3.39 -2.79
C THR A 277 -25.55 -2.29 -3.63
N ASP A 278 -25.95 -1.20 -2.97
CA ASP A 278 -26.46 0.00 -3.63
C ASP A 278 -25.30 0.80 -4.22
N LEU A 279 -25.07 0.62 -5.52
CA LEU A 279 -24.06 1.33 -6.31
C LEU A 279 -24.76 2.10 -7.44
N ARG A 280 -24.57 3.42 -7.46
CA ARG A 280 -25.33 4.34 -8.32
C ARG A 280 -24.41 5.00 -9.33
N GLU A 281 -24.72 4.82 -10.62
CA GLU A 281 -24.07 5.55 -11.70
C GLU A 281 -24.73 6.92 -11.84
N GLN A 282 -24.11 7.94 -11.23
CA GLN A 282 -24.64 9.29 -11.16
C GLN A 282 -23.50 10.32 -11.09
N SER A 283 -23.65 11.41 -11.85
CA SER A 283 -22.79 12.59 -11.68
C SER A 283 -23.23 13.36 -10.43
N LEU A 284 -22.26 13.79 -9.63
CA LEU A 284 -22.51 14.59 -8.42
C LEU A 284 -22.06 16.03 -8.66
N ASN A 285 -22.99 16.97 -8.55
CA ASN A 285 -22.73 18.40 -8.52
C ASN A 285 -22.67 18.86 -7.04
N PRO A 286 -21.49 19.18 -6.49
CA PRO A 286 -21.36 19.51 -5.07
C PRO A 286 -22.02 20.81 -4.63
N GLU A 287 -22.41 21.69 -5.55
CA GLU A 287 -23.11 22.94 -5.27
C GLU A 287 -24.62 22.74 -5.18
N LYS A 288 -25.17 21.80 -5.97
CA LYS A 288 -26.61 21.60 -6.13
C LYS A 288 -27.10 20.37 -5.39
N ASP A 289 -26.43 19.24 -5.58
CA ASP A 289 -26.92 17.96 -5.13
C ASP A 289 -26.82 17.85 -3.60
N LEU A 290 -27.81 17.17 -3.03
CA LEU A 290 -27.88 16.81 -1.62
C LEU A 290 -27.98 15.29 -1.53
N LEU A 291 -27.11 14.70 -0.73
CA LEU A 291 -27.13 13.27 -0.42
C LEU A 291 -28.13 13.03 0.72
N GLU A 292 -29.42 13.09 0.39
CA GLU A 292 -30.50 12.94 1.36
C GLU A 292 -30.45 11.57 2.06
N GLY A 293 -30.68 11.58 3.38
CA GLY A 293 -30.64 10.36 4.20
C GLY A 293 -29.23 9.88 4.58
N THR A 294 -28.18 10.44 3.98
CA THR A 294 -26.78 10.18 4.37
C THR A 294 -26.38 11.00 5.58
N ASP A 295 -25.62 10.40 6.51
CA ASP A 295 -25.05 11.09 7.67
C ASP A 295 -23.52 10.91 7.80
N PHE A 296 -22.89 10.21 6.86
CA PHE A 296 -21.45 10.00 6.84
C PHE A 296 -20.90 9.90 5.42
N LEU A 297 -19.94 10.76 5.06
CA LEU A 297 -19.30 10.73 3.74
C LEU A 297 -17.92 10.10 3.78
N ILE A 298 -17.63 9.27 2.79
CA ILE A 298 -16.32 8.69 2.53
C ILE A 298 -15.80 9.30 1.23
N GLY A 299 -14.62 9.92 1.28
CA GLY A 299 -13.85 10.33 0.11
C GLY A 299 -12.42 9.79 0.25
N ASN A 300 -12.24 8.51 -0.08
CA ASN A 300 -10.98 7.79 0.06
C ASN A 300 -10.08 7.90 -1.18
N HIS A 301 -10.65 8.24 -2.34
CA HIS A 301 -9.90 8.53 -3.55
C HIS A 301 -9.48 10.00 -3.58
N SER A 302 -8.28 10.27 -4.11
CA SER A 302 -7.81 11.63 -4.39
C SER A 302 -8.23 11.99 -5.81
N ASP A 303 -9.32 12.74 -5.92
CA ASP A 303 -9.95 13.13 -7.17
C ASP A 303 -10.52 14.56 -7.07
N GLU A 304 -11.19 15.01 -8.13
CA GLU A 304 -11.82 16.33 -8.21
C GLU A 304 -12.92 16.55 -7.16
N LEU A 305 -13.49 15.48 -6.56
CA LEU A 305 -14.54 15.56 -5.54
C LEU A 305 -13.97 15.66 -4.12
N THR A 306 -12.74 15.21 -3.89
CA THR A 306 -12.04 15.30 -2.59
C THR A 306 -12.14 16.66 -1.91
N PRO A 307 -11.95 17.81 -2.60
CA PRO A 307 -12.05 19.15 -2.01
C PRO A 307 -13.48 19.50 -1.58
N TRP A 308 -14.47 18.88 -2.22
CA TRP A 308 -15.88 19.13 -2.01
C TRP A 308 -16.50 18.27 -0.91
N ILE A 309 -15.84 17.20 -0.48
CA ILE A 309 -16.33 16.33 0.60
C ILE A 309 -16.67 17.12 1.90
N PRO A 310 -15.84 18.05 2.41
CA PRO A 310 -16.23 18.89 3.55
C PRO A 310 -17.47 19.74 3.28
N VAL A 311 -17.59 20.30 2.07
CA VAL A 311 -18.70 21.18 1.67
C VAL A 311 -20.00 20.37 1.61
N LEU A 312 -19.96 19.21 0.96
CA LEU A 312 -21.06 18.25 0.92
C LEU A 312 -21.48 17.84 2.34
N ALA A 313 -20.52 17.47 3.20
CA ALA A 313 -20.78 17.09 4.58
C ALA A 313 -21.41 18.22 5.41
N ALA A 314 -21.02 19.48 5.16
CA ALA A 314 -21.61 20.64 5.82
C ALA A 314 -23.06 20.92 5.38
N ARG A 315 -23.41 20.54 4.14
CA ARG A 315 -24.75 20.70 3.55
C ARG A 315 -25.72 19.57 3.92
N ILE A 316 -25.24 18.45 4.48
CA ILE A 316 -26.09 17.37 4.98
C ILE A 316 -26.99 17.91 6.10
N PRO A 317 -28.33 17.78 6.02
CA PRO A 317 -29.26 18.18 7.07
C PRO A 317 -29.21 17.23 8.30
N SER A 318 -28.07 17.16 8.96
CA SER A 318 -27.83 16.32 10.14
C SER A 318 -27.08 17.11 11.21
N THR A 319 -27.37 16.80 12.47
CA THR A 319 -26.61 17.28 13.63
C THR A 319 -25.26 16.57 13.78
N LYS A 320 -25.02 15.50 13.01
CA LYS A 320 -23.79 14.72 12.97
C LYS A 320 -23.16 14.87 11.58
N ARG A 321 -22.30 15.88 11.41
CA ARG A 321 -21.65 16.20 10.13
C ARG A 321 -20.22 15.67 10.15
N ARG A 322 -19.96 14.53 9.52
CA ARG A 322 -18.62 13.91 9.53
C ARG A 322 -18.27 13.34 8.16
N CYS A 323 -17.02 13.52 7.78
CA CYS A 323 -16.43 12.91 6.60
C CYS A 323 -15.03 12.39 6.89
N ILE A 324 -14.62 11.36 6.15
CA ILE A 324 -13.22 10.95 6.06
C ILE A 324 -12.70 11.40 4.71
N ILE A 325 -11.62 12.17 4.77
CA ILE A 325 -10.88 12.64 3.60
C ILE A 325 -9.54 11.92 3.67
N GLY A 326 -9.09 11.39 2.54
CA GLY A 326 -7.74 10.86 2.39
C GLY A 326 -6.66 11.91 2.70
N ARG A 327 -5.41 11.60 2.36
CA ARG A 327 -4.27 12.49 2.68
C ARG A 327 -4.41 13.82 1.94
N ILE A 328 -4.74 14.89 2.66
CA ILE A 328 -4.54 16.27 2.18
C ILE A 328 -3.02 16.54 2.31
N PRO A 329 -2.30 16.88 1.22
CA PRO A 329 -0.88 17.23 1.33
C PRO A 329 -0.69 18.44 2.25
N ASP A 330 0.43 18.49 2.98
CA ASP A 330 0.74 19.60 3.90
C ASP A 330 0.80 20.98 3.20
N GLY A 331 0.85 21.01 1.85
CA GLY A 331 0.79 22.21 1.01
C GLY A 331 -0.57 22.49 0.36
N GLY A 332 -1.65 21.81 0.78
CA GLY A 332 -2.96 21.91 0.14
C GLY A 332 -3.10 21.04 -1.12
N LEU A 333 -4.21 21.18 -1.83
CA LEU A 333 -4.43 20.49 -3.10
C LEU A 333 -3.48 21.09 -4.15
N PRO A 334 -2.66 20.27 -4.84
CA PRO A 334 -1.85 20.78 -5.94
C PRO A 334 -2.78 21.41 -6.99
N PRO A 335 -2.40 22.56 -7.60
CA PRO A 335 -3.15 23.11 -8.72
C PRO A 335 -3.28 22.04 -9.80
N ASP A 336 -4.46 22.02 -10.44
CA ASP A 336 -4.95 21.02 -11.38
C ASP A 336 -4.00 20.82 -12.58
N THR A 337 -2.93 20.08 -12.32
CA THR A 337 -1.84 19.80 -13.25
C THR A 337 -1.22 18.47 -12.87
N GLU A 338 -2.02 17.41 -12.83
CA GLU A 338 -1.43 16.10 -13.08
C GLU A 338 -0.85 16.12 -14.51
N GLN A 339 0.46 16.35 -14.63
CA GLN A 339 1.16 16.09 -15.87
C GLN A 339 1.03 14.59 -16.17
N VAL A 340 0.21 14.26 -17.16
CA VAL A 340 -0.10 12.89 -17.57
C VAL A 340 1.20 12.09 -17.78
N ARG A 341 1.48 11.15 -16.88
CA ARG A 341 2.71 10.33 -16.86
C ARG A 341 2.63 9.12 -17.79
N ASN A 342 2.36 9.34 -19.08
CA ASN A 342 2.19 8.26 -20.06
C ASN A 342 3.01 8.46 -21.35
N CYS A 343 4.04 9.32 -21.32
CA CYS A 343 4.83 9.67 -22.50
C CYS A 343 3.97 10.14 -23.71
N SER A 344 2.71 10.53 -23.52
CA SER A 344 1.81 10.96 -24.61
C SER A 344 2.26 12.25 -25.27
N GLN A 345 3.04 13.05 -24.53
CA GLN A 345 3.65 14.30 -24.98
C GLN A 345 4.89 14.08 -25.86
N LEU A 346 5.38 12.84 -26.02
CA LEU A 346 6.46 12.57 -26.98
C LEU A 346 5.95 12.81 -28.41
N PRO A 347 6.71 13.56 -29.24
CA PRO A 347 6.39 13.77 -30.65
C PRO A 347 6.09 12.44 -31.37
N ASN A 348 5.03 12.41 -32.18
CA ASN A 348 4.56 11.18 -32.85
C ASN A 348 5.64 10.57 -33.77
N ASN A 349 6.42 11.41 -34.46
CA ASN A 349 7.54 10.99 -35.29
C ASN A 349 8.62 10.27 -34.47
N LEU A 350 8.99 10.81 -33.31
CA LEU A 350 9.95 10.19 -32.40
C LEU A 350 9.43 8.86 -31.87
N ARG A 351 8.16 8.81 -31.46
CA ARG A 351 7.50 7.58 -30.99
C ARG A 351 7.55 6.47 -32.03
N GLN A 352 7.19 6.79 -33.28
CA GLN A 352 7.23 5.83 -34.38
C GLN A 352 8.66 5.37 -34.69
N ALA A 353 9.61 6.31 -34.77
CA ALA A 353 11.02 6.02 -35.03
C ALA A 353 11.64 5.11 -33.96
N LEU A 354 11.41 5.39 -32.68
CA LEU A 354 11.89 4.56 -31.58
C LEU A 354 11.24 3.18 -31.58
N THR A 355 9.92 3.11 -31.81
CA THR A 355 9.19 1.83 -31.88
C THR A 355 9.75 0.96 -33.01
N LEU A 356 9.94 1.51 -34.21
CA LEU A 356 10.52 0.79 -35.34
C LEU A 356 11.97 0.36 -35.07
N ARG A 357 12.80 1.24 -34.49
CA ARG A 357 14.21 0.93 -34.19
C ARG A 357 14.33 -0.23 -33.21
N VAL A 358 13.58 -0.20 -32.11
CA VAL A 358 13.59 -1.28 -31.12
C VAL A 358 13.00 -2.56 -31.71
N PHE A 359 11.92 -2.46 -32.49
CA PHE A 359 11.31 -3.62 -33.16
C PHE A 359 12.30 -4.31 -34.11
N ASN A 360 12.95 -3.57 -35.01
CA ASN A 360 13.89 -4.13 -35.98
C ASN A 360 15.10 -4.78 -35.28
N TYR A 361 15.58 -4.16 -34.20
CA TYR A 361 16.65 -4.75 -33.40
C TYR A 361 16.21 -6.09 -32.80
N LEU A 362 15.06 -6.16 -32.13
CA LEU A 362 14.57 -7.41 -31.54
C LEU A 362 14.32 -8.49 -32.60
N LEU A 363 13.77 -8.10 -33.76
CA LEU A 363 13.50 -9.00 -34.87
C LEU A 363 14.81 -9.60 -35.44
N SER A 364 15.87 -8.79 -35.52
CA SER A 364 17.19 -9.21 -36.04
C SER A 364 17.91 -10.26 -35.18
N LEU A 365 17.50 -10.42 -33.92
CA LEU A 365 18.13 -11.36 -32.98
C LEU A 365 17.54 -12.78 -33.08
N GLY A 366 16.42 -12.96 -33.78
CA GLY A 366 15.78 -14.27 -33.95
C GLY A 366 16.52 -15.17 -34.95
N THR A 367 16.50 -16.48 -34.72
CA THR A 367 16.98 -17.49 -35.67
C THR A 367 15.90 -17.77 -36.71
N ASN A 368 16.25 -17.69 -38.00
CA ASN A 368 15.32 -17.91 -39.11
C ASN A 368 15.00 -19.41 -39.29
N GLU A 369 13.92 -19.90 -38.68
CA GLU A 369 13.25 -21.10 -39.17
C GLU A 369 12.17 -20.69 -40.18
N ALA A 370 12.28 -21.19 -41.42
CA ALA A 370 11.55 -20.69 -42.59
C ALA A 370 10.02 -20.95 -42.56
N SER A 371 9.48 -21.56 -41.50
CA SER A 371 8.06 -21.94 -41.38
C SER A 371 7.30 -21.28 -40.22
N GLU A 372 7.95 -20.49 -39.37
CA GLU A 372 7.29 -19.83 -38.21
C GLU A 372 7.33 -18.29 -38.31
N TRP A 373 6.30 -17.62 -37.79
CA TRP A 373 6.23 -16.15 -37.72
C TRP A 373 7.41 -15.60 -36.91
N ARG A 374 8.18 -14.66 -37.47
CA ARG A 374 9.42 -14.19 -36.84
C ARG A 374 9.16 -13.37 -35.59
N ARG A 375 9.27 -14.01 -34.44
CA ARG A 375 9.09 -13.36 -33.12
C ARG A 375 10.32 -12.61 -32.59
N GLY A 376 11.46 -12.70 -33.26
CA GLY A 376 12.74 -12.14 -32.77
C GLY A 376 13.22 -12.82 -31.47
N ASP A 377 14.00 -12.10 -30.67
CA ASP A 377 14.45 -12.53 -29.35
C ASP A 377 14.14 -11.49 -28.25
N SER A 378 14.27 -11.90 -26.98
CA SER A 378 14.08 -11.05 -25.81
C SER A 378 15.41 -10.50 -25.29
N VAL A 379 15.47 -9.21 -24.96
CA VAL A 379 16.67 -8.57 -24.39
C VAL A 379 16.38 -7.84 -23.08
N PRO A 380 17.38 -7.65 -22.19
CA PRO A 380 17.28 -6.75 -21.05
C PRO A 380 17.03 -5.30 -21.49
N LEU A 381 16.30 -4.53 -20.67
CA LEU A 381 16.06 -3.10 -20.94
C LEU A 381 17.36 -2.29 -21.08
N SER A 382 18.44 -2.69 -20.41
CA SER A 382 19.76 -2.04 -20.54
C SER A 382 20.28 -2.08 -21.98
N ARG A 383 20.06 -3.17 -22.71
CA ARG A 383 20.46 -3.28 -24.12
C ARG A 383 19.67 -2.34 -25.03
N VAL A 384 18.40 -2.09 -24.71
CA VAL A 384 17.58 -1.13 -25.46
C VAL A 384 18.04 0.31 -25.19
N ILE A 385 18.51 0.61 -23.98
CA ILE A 385 19.08 1.92 -23.65
C ILE A 385 20.33 2.22 -24.50
N GLU A 386 21.11 1.20 -24.86
CA GLU A 386 22.29 1.35 -25.73
C GLU A 386 21.93 1.76 -27.17
N LEU A 387 20.69 1.51 -27.62
CA LEU A 387 20.19 1.90 -28.96
C LEU A 387 19.72 3.36 -29.04
N LEU A 388 19.67 4.06 -27.91
CA LEU A 388 19.18 5.41 -27.78
C LEU A 388 20.35 6.40 -27.72
N SER A 389 20.23 7.50 -28.46
CA SER A 389 21.10 8.66 -28.31
C SER A 389 20.91 9.34 -26.96
N THR A 390 21.87 10.19 -26.56
CA THR A 390 21.79 10.97 -25.31
C THR A 390 20.56 11.87 -25.27
N ALA A 391 20.24 12.53 -26.39
CA ALA A 391 19.05 13.38 -26.51
C ALA A 391 17.73 12.60 -26.37
N GLU A 392 17.64 11.40 -26.96
CA GLU A 392 16.45 10.54 -26.84
C GLU A 392 16.29 10.02 -25.39
N LYS A 393 17.40 9.76 -24.68
CA LYS A 393 17.38 9.37 -23.26
C LYS A 393 16.86 10.50 -22.38
N GLU A 394 17.27 11.73 -22.64
CA GLU A 394 16.79 12.92 -21.93
C GLU A 394 15.29 13.14 -22.19
N GLN A 395 14.85 13.10 -23.44
CA GLN A 395 13.43 13.25 -23.79
C GLN A 395 12.54 12.15 -23.16
N LEU A 396 13.04 10.92 -23.04
CA LEU A 396 12.33 9.84 -22.35
C LEU A 396 12.30 10.01 -20.82
N LYS A 397 13.31 10.66 -20.24
CA LYS A 397 13.33 11.00 -18.80
C LYS A 397 12.39 12.16 -18.48
N ASP A 398 12.39 13.19 -19.32
CA ASP A 398 11.57 14.40 -19.13
C ASP A 398 10.07 14.15 -19.34
N SER A 399 9.72 13.09 -20.07
CA SER A 399 8.32 12.69 -20.32
C SER A 399 7.69 11.85 -19.19
N ASN A 400 8.21 11.96 -17.96
CA ASN A 400 7.64 11.42 -16.71
C ASN A 400 7.32 9.91 -16.70
N GLY A 401 8.01 9.10 -17.50
CA GLY A 401 7.78 7.64 -17.58
C GLY A 401 9.02 6.79 -17.89
N GLY A 402 10.04 7.34 -18.55
CA GLY A 402 11.24 6.59 -18.93
C GLY A 402 10.99 5.52 -20.00
N LEU A 403 12.07 4.84 -20.41
CA LEU A 403 12.03 3.83 -21.49
C LEU A 403 11.07 2.67 -21.21
N GLN A 404 11.03 2.17 -19.97
CA GLN A 404 10.16 1.05 -19.63
C GLN A 404 8.68 1.38 -19.81
N THR A 405 8.27 2.59 -19.44
CA THR A 405 6.88 3.06 -19.62
C THR A 405 6.57 3.29 -21.09
N PHE A 406 7.50 3.90 -21.84
CA PHE A 406 7.37 4.04 -23.28
C PHE A 406 7.08 2.70 -23.98
N LEU A 407 7.89 1.67 -23.70
CA LEU A 407 7.73 0.33 -24.29
C LEU A 407 6.41 -0.32 -23.87
N LYS A 408 5.97 -0.15 -22.62
CA LYS A 408 4.65 -0.63 -22.15
C LYS A 408 3.49 0.06 -22.86
N ASN A 409 3.63 1.33 -23.21
CA ASN A 409 2.60 2.09 -23.92
C ASN A 409 2.46 1.66 -25.38
N GLN A 410 3.54 1.19 -26.00
CA GLN A 410 3.53 0.52 -27.31
C GLN A 410 3.05 -0.95 -27.20
N HIS A 411 1.96 -1.17 -26.46
CA HIS A 411 1.45 -2.48 -26.07
C HIS A 411 1.09 -3.38 -27.26
N GLN A 412 0.76 -2.79 -28.42
CA GLN A 412 0.48 -3.54 -29.64
C GLN A 412 1.72 -4.30 -30.11
N VAL A 413 2.92 -3.75 -29.88
CA VAL A 413 4.19 -4.21 -30.45
C VAL A 413 5.04 -4.96 -29.42
N PHE A 414 5.14 -4.46 -28.18
CA PHE A 414 6.08 -4.97 -27.19
C PHE A 414 5.42 -5.67 -26.00
N LYS A 415 6.15 -6.65 -25.47
CA LYS A 415 5.91 -7.28 -24.17
C LYS A 415 7.06 -6.93 -23.24
N VAL A 416 6.76 -6.37 -22.07
CA VAL A 416 7.76 -6.01 -21.06
C VAL A 416 7.49 -6.80 -19.79
N MET A 417 8.37 -7.75 -19.45
CA MET A 417 8.26 -8.59 -18.25
C MET A 417 9.63 -8.75 -17.58
N GLN A 418 9.66 -8.67 -16.24
CA GLN A 418 10.86 -8.89 -15.42
C GLN A 418 12.11 -8.13 -15.90
N GLY A 419 11.95 -6.87 -16.35
CA GLY A 419 13.06 -6.04 -16.82
C GLY A 419 13.60 -6.39 -18.21
N ARG A 420 12.88 -7.23 -18.96
CA ARG A 420 13.18 -7.58 -20.35
C ARG A 420 12.07 -7.10 -21.29
N VAL A 421 12.42 -6.90 -22.56
CA VAL A 421 11.48 -6.62 -23.64
C VAL A 421 11.60 -7.68 -24.74
N SER A 422 10.48 -8.01 -25.36
CA SER A 422 10.40 -8.82 -26.59
C SER A 422 9.31 -8.27 -27.51
N ILE A 423 9.32 -8.70 -28.77
CA ILE A 423 8.16 -8.52 -29.65
C ILE A 423 7.00 -9.33 -29.07
N ARG A 424 5.80 -8.76 -29.11
CA ARG A 424 4.58 -9.40 -28.63
C ARG A 424 4.02 -10.32 -29.71
N ASP A 425 3.82 -11.58 -29.36
CA ASP A 425 3.15 -12.56 -30.22
C ASP A 425 1.69 -12.73 -29.78
N TRP A 426 0.76 -12.16 -30.55
CA TRP A 426 -0.67 -12.24 -30.25
C TRP A 426 -1.29 -13.62 -30.54
N ALA A 427 -0.62 -14.50 -31.29
CA ALA A 427 -1.07 -15.88 -31.47
C ALA A 427 -0.88 -16.69 -30.17
N VAL A 428 0.16 -16.39 -29.39
CA VAL A 428 0.47 -17.05 -28.10
C VAL A 428 -0.20 -16.34 -26.92
N GLU A 429 -0.23 -15.01 -26.89
CA GLU A 429 -0.68 -14.26 -25.71
C GLU A 429 -2.20 -14.14 -25.56
N GLY A 430 -2.97 -14.64 -26.53
CA GLY A 430 -4.42 -14.70 -26.46
C GLY A 430 -5.14 -13.41 -26.85
N LYS A 431 -6.42 -13.57 -27.21
CA LYS A 431 -7.27 -12.55 -27.82
C LYS A 431 -7.72 -11.51 -26.80
N ARG A 432 -7.80 -10.24 -27.22
CA ARG A 432 -8.56 -9.17 -26.54
C ARG A 432 -9.78 -8.70 -27.33
N ARG A 433 -10.17 -9.43 -28.38
CA ARG A 433 -11.32 -9.08 -29.21
C ARG A 433 -12.59 -9.18 -28.37
N VAL A 434 -13.32 -8.08 -28.29
CA VAL A 434 -14.68 -8.03 -27.74
C VAL A 434 -15.62 -8.05 -28.94
N GLU A 435 -16.48 -9.07 -29.03
CA GLU A 435 -17.49 -9.16 -30.08
C GLU A 435 -18.37 -7.90 -30.09
N GLY A 436 -18.68 -7.39 -31.29
CA GLY A 436 -19.54 -6.21 -31.46
C GLY A 436 -18.85 -4.83 -31.40
N LYS A 437 -17.53 -4.74 -31.18
CA LYS A 437 -16.79 -3.45 -31.24
C LYS A 437 -16.14 -3.21 -32.60
N THR A 438 -16.30 -2.00 -33.14
CA THR A 438 -15.63 -1.52 -34.36
C THR A 438 -14.13 -1.31 -34.12
N LYS A 439 -13.31 -1.70 -35.11
CA LYS A 439 -11.85 -1.53 -35.09
C LYS A 439 -11.50 -0.09 -35.46
N THR A 440 -11.03 0.70 -34.51
CA THR A 440 -10.72 2.13 -34.73
C THR A 440 -9.23 2.42 -34.93
N THR A 441 -8.36 1.44 -34.71
CA THR A 441 -6.90 1.61 -34.77
C THR A 441 -6.28 0.58 -35.71
N ALA A 442 -5.39 1.02 -36.59
CA ALA A 442 -4.69 0.16 -37.53
C ALA A 442 -3.79 -0.86 -36.84
N CYS A 443 -3.63 -2.03 -37.46
CA CYS A 443 -2.77 -3.10 -37.00
C CYS A 443 -1.31 -2.78 -37.31
N TRP A 444 -0.52 -2.53 -36.26
CA TRP A 444 0.90 -2.20 -36.43
C TRP A 444 1.68 -3.34 -37.11
N PHE A 445 1.43 -4.59 -36.74
CA PHE A 445 2.11 -5.73 -37.35
C PHE A 445 1.75 -5.92 -38.83
N LYS A 446 0.52 -5.62 -39.24
CA LYS A 446 0.13 -5.66 -40.66
C LYS A 446 0.89 -4.62 -41.48
N LEU A 447 1.17 -3.45 -40.90
CA LEU A 447 1.84 -2.34 -41.56
C LEU A 447 3.37 -2.46 -41.56
N HIS A 448 3.96 -3.04 -40.51
CA HIS A 448 5.40 -2.95 -40.26
C HIS A 448 6.12 -4.29 -40.05
N HIS A 449 5.41 -5.38 -39.79
CA HIS A 449 6.04 -6.70 -39.67
C HIS A 449 6.23 -7.31 -41.06
N PRO A 450 7.43 -7.85 -41.39
CA PRO A 450 7.66 -8.41 -42.72
C PRO A 450 6.83 -9.67 -43.01
N ASP A 451 6.46 -10.43 -41.97
CA ASP A 451 5.54 -11.58 -42.09
C ASP A 451 4.05 -11.19 -41.93
N GLY A 452 3.75 -9.89 -41.79
CA GLY A 452 2.41 -9.39 -41.48
C GLY A 452 1.96 -9.72 -40.05
N CYS A 453 0.66 -9.54 -39.78
CA CYS A 453 0.08 -9.86 -38.48
C CYS A 453 0.05 -11.38 -38.27
N PRO A 454 0.43 -11.89 -37.07
CA PRO A 454 0.33 -13.33 -36.76
C PRO A 454 -1.11 -13.83 -36.61
N LEU A 455 -2.11 -12.93 -36.66
CA LEU A 455 -3.53 -13.25 -36.61
C LEU A 455 -4.21 -12.97 -37.96
N SER A 456 -5.30 -13.67 -38.25
CA SER A 456 -6.21 -13.29 -39.34
C SER A 456 -6.98 -12.01 -39.01
N ASP A 457 -7.56 -11.36 -40.02
CA ASP A 457 -8.35 -10.13 -39.82
C ASP A 457 -9.50 -10.34 -38.82
N ASP A 458 -10.23 -11.46 -38.93
CA ASP A 458 -11.30 -11.79 -37.98
C ASP A 458 -10.80 -11.98 -36.54
N LEU A 459 -9.54 -12.32 -36.33
CA LEU A 459 -9.02 -12.59 -34.98
C LEU A 459 -8.28 -11.39 -34.38
N CYS A 460 -7.79 -10.48 -35.20
CA CYS A 460 -7.04 -9.32 -34.74
C CYS A 460 -7.95 -8.28 -34.09
N SER A 461 -7.51 -7.73 -32.96
CA SER A 461 -8.21 -6.63 -32.27
C SER A 461 -8.05 -5.27 -32.96
N PHE A 462 -7.27 -5.21 -34.03
CA PHE A 462 -6.91 -4.00 -34.77
C PHE A 462 -7.30 -4.14 -36.26
N ALA A 463 -7.49 -3.01 -36.95
CA ALA A 463 -7.88 -2.97 -38.36
C ALA A 463 -6.71 -3.39 -39.27
N HIS A 464 -6.92 -4.41 -40.11
CA HIS A 464 -5.92 -4.87 -41.09
C HIS A 464 -5.94 -4.09 -42.38
#